data_AF-A0A2R6LIM4-F1
#
_entry.id   AF-A0A2R6LIM4-F1
#
_cell.length_a   1.000
_cell.length_b   1.000
_cell.length_c   1.000
_cell.angle_alpha   90.00
_cell.angle_beta   90.00
_cell.angle_gamma   90.00
#
_symmetry.space_group_name_H-M   'P 1'
#
loop_
_entity.id
_entity.type
_entity.pdbx_description
1 polymer ?
#
loop_
_entity_poly.entity_id
_entity_poly.type
_entity_poly.pdbx_seq_one_letter_code
_entity_poly.pdbx_strand_id
1 'polypeptide(L)'
;CARVARAEGVDLSDATAVDAVDRVVEATAANRSSTRQDIDAGRRTEVDAINGHVVDRAGAHDLAVPTNETLTRLLRLWERGRELRR
;
A
#
# COMPACT_ATOMS: atom_id res chain seq x y z
N CYS A 1 -0.03 -0.72 -8.74
CA CYS A 1 0.60 0.60 -8.47
C CYS A 1 1.31 1.15 -9.70
N ALA A 2 2.21 0.41 -10.37
CA ALA A 2 2.91 0.88 -11.58
C ALA A 2 1.97 1.41 -12.68
N ARG A 3 0.88 0.69 -12.99
CA ARG A 3 -0.17 1.19 -13.91
C ARG A 3 -0.77 2.54 -13.51
N VAL A 4 -1.00 2.76 -12.21
CA VAL A 4 -1.53 4.03 -11.70
C VAL A 4 -0.46 5.12 -11.80
N ALA A 5 0.80 4.83 -11.43
CA ALA A 5 1.91 5.76 -11.58
C ALA A 5 2.07 6.24 -13.04
N ARG A 6 1.93 5.34 -14.01
CA ARG A 6 1.96 5.70 -15.44
C ARG A 6 0.80 6.60 -15.84
N ALA A 7 -0.40 6.41 -15.28
CA ALA A 7 -1.53 7.31 -15.51
C ALA A 7 -1.31 8.71 -14.88
N GLU A 8 -0.49 8.80 -13.82
CA GLU A 8 -0.02 10.05 -13.21
C GLU A 8 1.13 10.74 -13.99
N GLY A 9 1.58 10.16 -15.11
CA GLY A 9 2.72 10.69 -15.86
C GLY A 9 4.09 10.31 -15.29
N VAL A 10 4.15 9.38 -14.34
CA VAL A 10 5.41 8.82 -13.83
C VAL A 10 5.81 7.62 -14.66
N ASP A 11 7.00 7.68 -15.27
CA ASP A 11 7.55 6.56 -16.03
C ASP A 11 8.05 5.46 -15.09
N LEU A 12 7.14 4.53 -14.75
CA LEU A 12 7.41 3.37 -13.93
C LEU A 12 6.91 2.12 -14.63
N SER A 13 7.84 1.38 -15.22
CA SER A 13 7.54 0.07 -15.81
C SER A 13 7.20 -0.95 -14.72
N ASP A 14 6.40 -1.97 -15.08
CA ASP A 14 6.04 -3.03 -14.15
C ASP A 14 7.29 -3.83 -13.73
N ALA A 15 8.24 -4.07 -14.64
CA ALA A 15 9.51 -4.74 -14.34
C ALA A 15 10.36 -3.93 -13.34
N THR A 16 10.51 -2.62 -13.58
CA THR A 16 11.24 -1.74 -12.65
C THR A 16 10.61 -1.71 -11.27
N ALA A 17 9.28 -1.72 -11.19
CA ALA A 17 8.57 -1.78 -9.91
C ALA A 17 8.82 -3.10 -9.18
N VAL A 18 8.80 -4.23 -9.87
CA VAL A 18 9.08 -5.55 -9.29
C VAL A 18 10.54 -5.63 -8.82
N ASP A 19 11.50 -5.27 -9.67
CA ASP A 19 12.93 -5.28 -9.33
C ASP A 19 13.26 -4.37 -8.14
N ALA A 20 12.53 -3.25 -7.99
CA ALA A 20 12.67 -2.38 -6.82
C ALA A 20 12.13 -3.05 -5.55
N VAL A 21 10.99 -3.72 -5.63
CA VAL A 21 10.42 -4.46 -4.48
C VAL A 21 11.36 -5.60 -4.07
N ASP A 22 11.85 -6.40 -5.01
CA ASP A 22 12.72 -7.53 -4.71
C ASP A 22 14.01 -7.08 -4.02
N ARG A 23 14.66 -6.02 -4.53
CA ARG A 23 15.84 -5.43 -3.87
C ARG A 23 15.57 -4.94 -2.45
N VAL A 24 14.41 -4.31 -2.22
CA VAL A 24 14.05 -3.85 -0.87
C VAL A 24 13.80 -5.03 0.05
N VAL A 25 13.09 -6.07 -0.42
CA VAL A 25 12.82 -7.29 0.36
C VAL A 25 14.13 -7.98 0.75
N GLU A 26 15.06 -8.14 -0.18
CA GLU A 26 16.38 -8.71 0.09
C GLU A 26 17.18 -7.86 1.08
N ALA A 27 17.31 -6.56 0.81
CA ALA A 27 18.11 -5.65 1.64
C ALA A 27 17.54 -5.47 3.06
N THR A 28 16.25 -5.70 3.24
CA THR A 28 15.55 -5.51 4.52
C THR A 28 15.00 -6.80 5.10
N ALA A 29 15.52 -7.96 4.68
CA ALA A 29 15.01 -9.28 5.08
C ALA A 29 14.95 -9.49 6.62
N ALA A 30 15.89 -8.90 7.37
CA ALA A 30 15.91 -8.96 8.83
C ALA A 30 15.05 -7.89 9.52
N ASN A 31 14.54 -6.90 8.77
CA ASN A 31 13.82 -5.76 9.33
C ASN A 31 12.32 -6.06 9.47
N ARG A 32 11.67 -5.31 10.36
CA ARG A 32 10.19 -5.24 10.43
C ARG A 32 9.72 -3.98 9.72
N SER A 33 8.77 -4.09 8.80
CA SER A 33 8.14 -2.92 8.17
C SER A 33 7.43 -2.05 9.19
N SER A 34 7.34 -0.74 8.94
CA SER A 34 6.64 0.21 9.81
C SER A 34 5.18 -0.20 10.05
N THR A 35 4.45 -0.60 8.99
CA THR A 35 3.09 -1.11 9.09
C THR A 35 2.99 -2.30 10.05
N ARG A 36 3.95 -3.24 10.01
CA ARG A 36 3.98 -4.37 10.94
C ARG A 36 4.21 -3.90 12.37
N GLN A 37 5.11 -2.95 12.57
CA GLN A 37 5.38 -2.39 13.90
C GLN A 37 4.17 -1.66 14.47
N ASP A 38 3.39 -0.96 13.65
CA ASP A 38 2.14 -0.33 14.09
C ASP A 38 1.08 -1.36 14.45
N ILE A 39 0.96 -2.44 13.66
CA ILE A 39 0.05 -3.55 13.97
C ILE A 39 0.45 -4.21 15.31
N ASP A 40 1.73 -4.52 15.49
CA ASP A 40 2.25 -5.15 16.70
C ASP A 40 2.05 -4.26 17.93
N ALA A 41 2.13 -2.93 17.76
CA ALA A 41 1.95 -1.95 18.82
C ALA A 41 0.48 -1.49 19.00
N GLY A 42 -0.46 -1.99 18.20
CA GLY A 42 -1.86 -1.56 18.26
C GLY A 42 -2.05 -0.08 17.92
N ARG A 43 -1.24 0.48 17.01
CA ARG A 43 -1.36 1.86 16.53
C ARG A 43 -2.07 1.92 15.18
N ARG A 44 -2.67 3.08 14.89
CA ARG A 44 -3.22 3.36 13.57
C ARG A 44 -2.10 3.30 12.52
N THR A 45 -2.40 2.71 11.37
CA THR A 45 -1.44 2.54 10.27
C THR A 45 -1.52 3.69 9.26
N GLU A 46 -0.50 3.82 8.41
CA GLU A 46 -0.48 4.76 7.28
C GLU A 46 -1.21 4.21 6.02
N VAL A 47 -2.11 3.22 6.18
CA VAL A 47 -2.75 2.55 5.04
C VAL A 47 -3.47 3.52 4.09
N ASP A 48 -4.08 4.59 4.61
CA ASP A 48 -4.77 5.59 3.79
C ASP A 48 -3.78 6.38 2.93
N ALA A 49 -2.60 6.70 3.45
CA ALA A 49 -1.59 7.47 2.74
C ALA A 49 -0.84 6.64 1.68
N ILE A 50 -0.77 5.31 1.87
CA ILE A 50 -0.03 4.42 0.97
C ILE A 50 -0.98 3.72 -0.02
N ASN A 51 -1.72 2.71 0.44
CA ASN A 51 -2.59 1.93 -0.44
C ASN A 51 -3.88 2.69 -0.77
N GLY A 52 -4.42 3.44 0.19
CA GLY A 52 -5.59 4.29 -0.01
C GLY A 52 -5.34 5.33 -1.09
N HIS A 53 -4.19 6.01 -1.05
CA HIS A 53 -3.80 6.96 -2.09
C HIS A 53 -3.75 6.34 -3.49
N VAL A 54 -3.20 5.12 -3.62
CA VAL A 54 -3.20 4.40 -4.91
C VAL A 54 -4.62 4.11 -5.38
N VAL A 55 -5.53 3.70 -4.48
CA VAL A 55 -6.95 3.47 -4.81
C VAL A 55 -7.63 4.76 -5.26
N ASP A 56 -7.38 5.87 -4.58
CA ASP A 56 -7.96 7.17 -4.91
C ASP A 56 -7.48 7.68 -6.27
N ARG A 57 -6.17 7.59 -6.55
CA ARG A 57 -5.62 7.95 -7.87
C ARG A 57 -6.14 7.01 -8.96
N ALA A 58 -6.25 5.71 -8.69
CA ALA A 58 -6.81 4.77 -9.66
C ALA A 58 -8.26 5.11 -10.03
N GLY A 59 -9.08 5.52 -9.05
CA GLY A 59 -10.45 5.97 -9.28
C GLY A 59 -10.55 7.21 -10.18
N ALA A 60 -9.60 8.16 -10.05
CA ALA A 60 -9.56 9.35 -10.91
C ALA A 60 -9.21 9.05 -12.38
N HIS A 61 -8.69 7.85 -12.67
CA HIS A 61 -8.31 7.39 -14.00
C HIS A 61 -9.14 6.19 -14.49
N ASP A 62 -10.23 5.85 -13.79
CA ASP A 62 -11.07 4.68 -14.08
C ASP A 62 -10.28 3.35 -14.17
N LEU A 63 -9.24 3.21 -13.34
CA LEU A 63 -8.39 2.02 -13.30
C LEU A 63 -8.77 1.09 -12.14
N ALA A 64 -8.98 -0.19 -12.44
CA ALA A 64 -9.17 -1.19 -11.40
C ALA A 64 -7.86 -1.49 -10.64
N VAL A 65 -7.89 -1.51 -9.31
CA VAL A 65 -6.73 -1.90 -8.48
C VAL A 65 -7.13 -2.87 -7.36
N PRO A 66 -7.72 -4.03 -7.69
CA PRO A 66 -8.40 -4.90 -6.74
C PRO A 66 -7.51 -5.35 -5.56
N THR A 67 -6.22 -5.58 -5.79
CA THR A 67 -5.27 -5.92 -4.72
C THR A 67 -5.09 -4.78 -3.72
N ASN A 68 -4.92 -3.53 -4.20
CA ASN A 68 -4.76 -2.37 -3.31
C ASN A 68 -6.05 -2.06 -2.55
N GLU A 69 -7.20 -2.20 -3.22
CA GLU A 69 -8.51 -2.09 -2.57
C GLU A 69 -8.67 -3.11 -1.45
N THR A 70 -8.32 -4.37 -1.73
CA THR A 70 -8.45 -5.48 -0.76
C THR A 70 -7.56 -5.24 0.44
N LEU A 71 -6.26 -4.95 0.24
CA LEU A 71 -5.32 -4.68 1.33
C LEU A 71 -5.74 -3.47 2.16
N THR A 72 -6.20 -2.39 1.50
CA THR A 72 -6.73 -1.21 2.18
C THR A 72 -7.95 -1.58 3.05
N ARG A 73 -8.93 -2.30 2.49
CA ARG A 73 -10.15 -2.70 3.22
C ARG A 73 -9.83 -3.59 4.42
N LEU A 74 -8.93 -4.55 4.27
CA LEU A 74 -8.52 -5.46 5.36
C LEU A 74 -7.87 -4.70 6.52
N LEU A 75 -6.93 -3.80 6.24
CA LEU A 75 -6.29 -2.98 7.27
C LEU A 75 -7.28 -2.01 7.92
N ARG A 76 -8.15 -1.36 7.15
CA ARG A 76 -9.23 -0.51 7.71
C ARG A 76 -10.18 -1.30 8.61
N LEU A 77 -10.49 -2.55 8.27
CA LEU A 77 -11.31 -3.43 9.08
C LEU A 77 -10.61 -3.81 10.38
N TRP A 78 -9.32 -4.17 10.31
CA TRP A 78 -8.50 -4.44 11.48
C TRP A 78 -8.43 -3.22 12.41
N GLU A 79 -8.21 -2.01 11.88
CA GLU A 79 -8.18 -0.77 12.67
C GLU A 79 -9.51 -0.50 13.38
N ARG A 80 -10.65 -0.73 12.72
CA ARG A 80 -11.98 -0.61 13.34
C ARG A 80 -12.19 -1.63 14.45
N GLY A 81 -11.78 -2.88 14.23
CA GLY A 81 -11.83 -3.94 15.25
C GLY A 81 -10.94 -3.68 16.47
N ARG A 82 -10.00 -2.74 16.36
CA ARG A 82 -9.12 -2.26 17.42
C ARG A 82 -9.48 -0.86 17.94
N GLU A 83 -10.57 -0.27 17.45
CA GLU A 83 -11.03 1.10 17.79
C GLU A 83 -10.01 2.21 17.45
N LEU A 84 -9.08 1.94 16.52
CA LEU A 84 -8.03 2.87 16.08
C LEU A 84 -8.49 3.82 14.96
N ARG A 85 -9.62 3.47 14.33
CA ARG A 85 -10.29 4.23 13.28
C ARG A 85 -11.75 4.41 13.68
N ARG A 86 -12.21 5.66 13.65
CA ARG A 86 -13.62 6.04 13.85
C ARG A 86 -14.42 5.82 12.57
#